data_AF-A0A9D7G9C6-F1
#
_entry.id   AF-A0A9D7G9C6-F1
#
_cell.length_a   1.000
_cell.length_b   1.000
_cell.length_c   1.000
_cell.angle_alpha   90.00
_cell.angle_beta   90.00
_cell.angle_gamma   90.00
#
_symmetry.space_group_name_H-M   'P 1'
#
loop_
_entity.id
_entity.type
_entity.pdbx_description
1 polymer ?
#
loop_
_entity_poly.entity_id
_entity_poly.type
_entity_poly.pdbx_seq_one_letter_code
_entity_poly.pdbx_strand_id
1 'polypeptide(L)'
;MRDDLRVAGMIPSTEPYSAIYGGPGGETVAPSVLAVTGNNAIVDWVRVELRTLPTGPTVAAAHGLVQRDGDVVSADGFSALRLNTTDGLYHVVVRHRNHLAVMSASALSMALFNTWTIDFRASATNCYTRPAPFTDLPRKAVGTTRTLWSGNVIADDRLKYVGNGNDRDPILSLVGGSTPTATATGYHAADVTMDGVVRYVGNNNDRDPILVNIGGSSPTAVRVEQVP
;
A
#
# COMPACT_ATOMS: atom_id res chain seq x y z
N MET A 1 9.42 8.32 -5.69
CA MET A 1 8.42 7.35 -6.18
C MET A 1 7.95 7.75 -7.57
N ARG A 2 7.34 6.82 -8.31
CA ARG A 2 6.79 7.07 -9.65
C ARG A 2 5.39 7.69 -9.55
N ASP A 3 5.01 8.55 -10.49
CA ASP A 3 3.72 9.28 -10.49
C ASP A 3 2.91 9.08 -11.77
N ASP A 4 3.08 7.95 -12.45
CA ASP A 4 2.45 7.65 -13.74
C ASP A 4 0.92 7.67 -13.66
N LEU A 5 0.34 7.16 -12.57
CA LEU A 5 -1.11 7.24 -12.32
C LEU A 5 -1.61 8.68 -12.30
N ARG A 6 -0.86 9.60 -11.68
CA ARG A 6 -1.19 11.03 -11.64
C ARG A 6 -1.08 11.64 -13.03
N VAL A 7 0.02 11.37 -13.74
CA VAL A 7 0.25 11.85 -15.12
C VAL A 7 -0.86 11.36 -16.06
N ALA A 8 -1.33 10.13 -15.87
CA ALA A 8 -2.41 9.54 -16.65
C ALA A 8 -3.83 9.96 -16.20
N GLY A 9 -3.95 10.77 -15.14
CA GLY A 9 -5.24 11.21 -14.60
C GLY A 9 -6.07 10.08 -13.97
N MET A 10 -5.41 9.03 -13.47
CA MET A 10 -6.04 7.79 -12.99
C MET A 10 -6.16 7.72 -11.47
N ILE A 11 -5.62 8.68 -10.72
CA ILE A 11 -5.84 8.71 -9.26
C ILE A 11 -7.31 9.05 -9.00
N PRO A 12 -8.07 8.21 -8.28
CA PRO A 12 -9.47 8.46 -7.98
C PRO A 12 -9.68 9.79 -7.24
N SER A 13 -10.75 10.52 -7.57
CA SER A 13 -11.10 11.77 -6.87
C SER A 13 -11.62 11.53 -5.45
N THR A 14 -12.03 10.31 -5.15
CA THR A 14 -12.51 9.86 -3.83
C THR A 14 -11.64 8.70 -3.38
N GLU A 15 -11.30 8.65 -2.10
CA GLU A 15 -10.52 7.53 -1.56
C GLU A 15 -11.20 6.16 -1.84
N PRO A 16 -10.44 5.13 -2.25
CA PRO A 16 -11.01 3.83 -2.60
C PRO A 16 -11.08 2.84 -1.43
N TYR A 17 -10.55 3.20 -0.26
CA TYR A 17 -10.23 2.26 0.82
C TYR A 17 -11.41 1.97 1.73
N SER A 18 -12.35 2.90 1.90
CA SER A 18 -13.59 2.65 2.63
C SER A 18 -14.44 1.55 1.98
N ALA A 19 -14.40 1.42 0.65
CA ALA A 19 -15.05 0.33 -0.08
C ALA A 19 -14.36 -1.03 0.14
N ILE A 20 -13.06 -1.05 0.46
CA ILE A 20 -12.25 -2.26 0.64
C ILE A 20 -12.27 -2.72 2.10
N TYR A 21 -12.06 -1.80 3.03
CA TYR A 21 -11.83 -2.09 4.46
C TYR A 21 -12.97 -1.63 5.38
N GLY A 22 -13.98 -0.93 4.84
CA GLY A 22 -15.02 -0.28 5.66
C GLY A 22 -14.48 0.85 6.54
N GLY A 23 -15.32 1.37 7.44
CA GLY A 23 -14.94 2.42 8.40
C GLY A 23 -15.14 3.86 7.88
N PRO A 24 -14.52 4.87 8.53
CA PRO A 24 -14.60 6.25 8.06
C PRO A 24 -14.02 6.36 6.65
N GLY A 25 -14.58 7.24 5.83
CA GLY A 25 -14.23 7.39 4.42
C GLY A 25 -14.89 8.61 3.79
N GLY A 26 -14.80 8.72 2.46
CA GLY A 26 -15.39 9.81 1.68
C GLY A 26 -14.46 11.01 1.52
N GLU A 27 -13.19 10.92 1.92
CA GLU A 27 -12.19 11.92 1.58
C GLU A 27 -12.11 12.10 0.06
N THR A 28 -12.12 13.35 -0.38
CA THR A 28 -12.03 13.72 -1.80
C THR A 28 -10.85 14.64 -2.05
N VAL A 29 -10.19 14.45 -3.19
CA VAL A 29 -9.05 15.26 -3.63
C VAL A 29 -9.47 16.18 -4.78
N ALA A 30 -9.11 17.46 -4.67
CA ALA A 30 -9.38 18.42 -5.73
C ALA A 30 -8.43 18.22 -6.93
N PRO A 31 -8.88 18.46 -8.18
CA PRO A 31 -8.03 18.33 -9.36
C PRO A 31 -6.75 19.19 -9.31
N SER A 32 -6.80 20.34 -8.63
CA SER A 32 -5.65 21.22 -8.43
C SER A 32 -4.53 20.57 -7.61
N VAL A 33 -4.88 19.68 -6.67
CA VAL A 33 -3.91 18.91 -5.88
C VAL A 33 -3.22 17.85 -6.76
N LEU A 34 -3.97 17.20 -7.65
CA LEU A 34 -3.42 16.22 -8.60
C LEU A 34 -2.59 16.86 -9.73
N ALA A 35 -2.71 18.18 -9.94
CA ALA A 35 -1.90 18.93 -10.88
C ALA A 35 -0.50 19.27 -10.35
N VAL A 36 -0.26 19.13 -9.05
CA VAL A 36 1.07 19.37 -8.43
C VAL A 36 2.10 18.38 -9.00
N THR A 37 3.32 18.88 -9.26
CA THR A 37 4.44 18.12 -9.82
C THR A 37 5.66 18.18 -8.89
N GLY A 38 6.75 17.48 -9.24
CA GLY A 38 7.97 17.45 -8.43
C GLY A 38 7.84 16.55 -7.20
N ASN A 39 8.57 16.87 -6.13
CA ASN A 39 8.60 16.03 -4.91
C ASN A 39 7.24 15.85 -4.26
N ASN A 40 6.39 16.88 -4.33
CA ASN A 40 5.06 16.89 -3.71
C ASN A 40 3.97 16.36 -4.64
N ALA A 41 4.32 15.82 -5.82
CA ALA A 41 3.34 15.23 -6.72
C ALA A 41 2.68 14.02 -6.05
N ILE A 42 1.36 13.95 -6.10
CA ILE A 42 0.60 12.83 -5.55
C ILE A 42 0.86 11.57 -6.40
N VAL A 43 1.14 10.45 -5.75
CA VAL A 43 1.37 9.16 -6.43
C VAL A 43 0.21 8.19 -6.26
N ASP A 44 -0.41 8.19 -5.08
CA ASP A 44 -1.58 7.35 -4.79
C ASP A 44 -2.31 7.78 -3.51
N TRP A 45 -3.47 7.17 -3.26
CA TRP A 45 -4.09 7.14 -1.93
C TRP A 45 -3.42 6.11 -1.02
N VAL A 46 -3.58 6.28 0.28
CA VAL A 46 -3.17 5.30 1.30
C VAL A 46 -4.15 5.35 2.48
N ARG A 47 -4.33 4.21 3.14
CA ARG A 47 -5.06 4.14 4.41
C ARG A 47 -4.08 4.06 5.57
N VAL A 48 -4.25 4.94 6.55
CA VAL A 48 -3.50 4.91 7.80
C VAL A 48 -4.45 4.55 8.94
N GLU A 49 -4.02 3.64 9.80
CA GLU A 49 -4.82 3.17 10.94
C GLU A 49 -4.02 3.28 12.25
N LEU A 50 -4.74 3.48 13.34
CA LEU A 50 -4.21 3.38 14.70
C LEU A 50 -4.78 2.15 15.38
N ARG A 51 -3.93 1.45 16.14
CA ARG A 51 -4.31 0.34 17.04
C ARG A 51 -3.68 0.55 18.41
N THR A 52 -4.39 0.19 19.48
CA THR A 52 -3.83 0.22 20.84
C THR A 52 -3.00 -1.02 21.18
N LEU A 53 -3.27 -2.14 20.49
CA LEU A 53 -2.53 -3.40 20.59
C LEU A 53 -2.22 -3.91 19.17
N PRO A 54 -1.08 -4.60 18.95
CA PRO A 54 -0.73 -5.11 17.62
C PRO A 54 -1.81 -5.96 16.95
N THR A 55 -2.45 -6.85 17.70
CA THR A 55 -3.53 -7.74 17.26
C THR A 55 -4.92 -7.18 17.60
N GLY A 56 -5.00 -5.93 18.08
CA GLY A 56 -6.26 -5.28 18.44
C GLY A 56 -6.98 -4.72 17.21
N PRO A 57 -8.26 -4.33 17.38
CA PRO A 57 -9.00 -3.68 16.31
C PRO A 57 -8.41 -2.30 15.99
N THR A 58 -8.68 -1.83 14.79
CA THR A 58 -8.45 -0.43 14.41
C THR A 58 -9.34 0.49 15.26
N VAL A 59 -8.73 1.45 15.95
CA VAL A 59 -9.43 2.42 16.82
C VAL A 59 -9.62 3.78 16.14
N ALA A 60 -8.81 4.10 15.13
CA ALA A 60 -8.98 5.25 14.26
C ALA A 60 -8.39 4.93 12.89
N ALA A 61 -9.00 5.45 11.82
CA ALA A 61 -8.47 5.35 10.47
C ALA A 61 -8.75 6.65 9.71
N ALA A 62 -7.89 6.97 8.76
CA ALA A 62 -8.06 8.07 7.81
C ALA A 62 -7.37 7.74 6.49
N HIS A 63 -7.80 8.41 5.42
CA HIS A 63 -7.23 8.22 4.09
C HIS A 63 -6.43 9.45 3.68
N GLY A 64 -5.17 9.21 3.34
CA GLY A 64 -4.23 10.25 2.92
C GLY A 64 -3.77 10.04 1.48
N LEU A 65 -3.04 11.03 0.99
CA LEU A 65 -2.37 11.02 -0.29
C LEU A 65 -0.88 10.81 -0.06
N VAL A 66 -0.26 9.90 -0.82
CA VAL A 66 1.18 9.68 -0.83
C VAL A 66 1.82 10.63 -1.84
N GLN A 67 2.88 11.33 -1.45
CA GLN A 67 3.67 12.19 -2.32
C GLN A 67 4.92 11.46 -2.87
N ARG A 68 5.53 11.98 -3.94
CA ARG A 68 6.69 11.34 -4.59
C ARG A 68 7.91 11.22 -3.70
N ASP A 69 8.08 12.15 -2.78
CA ASP A 69 9.12 12.14 -1.75
C ASP A 69 8.80 11.22 -0.57
N GLY A 70 7.61 10.60 -0.53
CA GLY A 70 7.21 9.58 0.43
C GLY A 70 6.42 10.10 1.63
N ASP A 71 6.08 11.38 1.65
CA ASP A 71 5.22 11.94 2.69
C ASP A 71 3.76 11.50 2.48
N VAL A 72 3.02 11.39 3.59
CA VAL A 72 1.57 11.13 3.57
C VAL A 72 0.86 12.37 4.10
N VAL A 73 0.04 12.97 3.25
CA VAL A 73 -0.69 14.21 3.53
C VAL A 73 -2.20 14.00 3.49
N SER A 74 -2.95 14.92 4.07
CA SER A 74 -4.40 14.99 3.93
C SER A 74 -4.82 15.24 2.48
N ALA A 75 -6.12 15.11 2.19
CA ALA A 75 -6.65 15.26 0.84
C ALA A 75 -6.50 16.68 0.23
N ASP A 76 -6.12 17.67 1.04
CA ASP A 76 -5.72 19.00 0.58
C ASP A 76 -4.33 19.04 -0.08
N GLY A 77 -3.57 17.95 0.03
CA GLY A 77 -2.26 17.78 -0.60
C GLY A 77 -1.10 18.41 0.17
N PHE A 78 -1.30 18.93 1.38
CA PHE A 78 -0.21 19.57 2.15
C PHE A 78 -0.32 19.41 3.67
N SER A 79 -1.52 19.35 4.24
CA SER A 79 -1.66 19.22 5.69
C SER A 79 -1.25 17.82 6.13
N ALA A 80 -0.71 17.68 7.35
CA ALA A 80 -0.50 16.37 7.95
C ALA A 80 -1.82 15.58 7.99
N LEU A 81 -1.76 14.26 7.79
CA LEU A 81 -2.94 13.39 7.88
C LEU A 81 -3.51 13.41 9.30
N ARG A 82 -4.80 13.71 9.43
CA ARG A 82 -5.48 13.78 10.72
C ARG A 82 -6.20 12.46 11.03
N LEU A 83 -5.84 11.84 12.16
CA LEU A 83 -6.58 10.71 12.73
C LEU A 83 -7.35 11.16 13.97
N ASN A 84 -8.66 10.92 13.99
CA ASN A 84 -9.52 11.31 15.10
C ASN A 84 -9.42 10.28 16.23
N THR A 85 -8.52 10.54 17.19
CA THR A 85 -8.31 9.72 18.39
C THR A 85 -8.13 10.60 19.62
N THR A 86 -8.17 10.01 20.82
CA THR A 86 -7.74 10.66 22.08
C THR A 86 -6.23 10.54 22.27
N ASP A 87 -5.71 11.19 23.32
CA ASP A 87 -4.36 10.95 23.81
C ASP A 87 -4.16 9.46 24.15
N GLY A 88 -3.00 8.91 23.81
CA GLY A 88 -2.73 7.49 24.07
C GLY A 88 -1.46 6.96 23.43
N LEU A 89 -1.28 5.64 23.53
CA LEU A 89 -0.22 4.89 22.88
C LEU A 89 -0.82 4.13 21.70
N TYR A 90 -0.30 4.38 20.49
CA TYR A 90 -0.83 3.76 19.27
C TYR A 90 0.26 3.14 18.41
N HIS A 91 -0.01 1.93 17.93
CA HIS A 91 0.65 1.39 16.76
C HIS A 91 0.07 2.03 15.51
N VAL A 92 0.94 2.51 14.63
CA VAL A 92 0.56 3.10 13.34
C VAL A 92 0.66 2.03 12.27
N VAL A 93 -0.42 1.80 11.53
CA VAL A 93 -0.50 0.88 10.40
C VAL A 93 -0.65 1.67 9.11
N VAL A 94 0.08 1.28 8.07
CA VAL A 94 -0.05 1.84 6.71
C VAL A 94 -0.46 0.73 5.76
N ARG A 95 -1.62 0.90 5.10
CA ARG A 95 -2.19 -0.05 4.13
C ARG A 95 -2.27 0.59 2.76
N HIS A 96 -1.81 -0.15 1.75
CA HIS A 96 -1.88 0.25 0.36
C HIS A 96 -2.72 -0.76 -0.43
N ARG A 97 -3.25 -0.37 -1.60
CA ARG A 97 -4.30 -1.12 -2.30
C ARG A 97 -3.88 -2.52 -2.78
N ASN A 98 -2.57 -2.70 -2.99
CA ASN A 98 -1.98 -3.90 -3.56
C ASN A 98 -0.57 -4.19 -3.03
N HIS A 99 -0.26 -3.71 -1.83
CA HIS A 99 0.99 -4.04 -1.12
C HIS A 99 0.67 -4.56 0.28
N LEU A 100 1.51 -5.46 0.79
CA LEU A 100 1.41 -5.90 2.18
C LEU A 100 1.68 -4.72 3.12
N ALA A 101 0.81 -4.54 4.10
CA ALA A 101 0.83 -3.46 5.06
C ALA A 101 2.05 -3.53 5.99
N VAL A 102 2.36 -2.39 6.62
CA VAL A 102 3.37 -2.28 7.67
C VAL A 102 2.77 -1.67 8.93
N MET A 103 3.30 -2.06 10.09
CA MET A 103 2.91 -1.50 11.39
C MET A 103 4.16 -1.17 12.21
N SER A 104 4.09 -0.11 13.02
CA SER A 104 5.17 0.22 13.96
C SER A 104 5.38 -0.90 15.00
N ALA A 105 6.64 -1.26 15.27
CA ALA A 105 6.95 -2.31 16.25
C ALA A 105 6.48 -1.95 17.66
N SER A 106 6.68 -0.70 18.04
CA SER A 106 6.27 -0.13 19.31
C SER A 106 5.15 0.87 19.10
N ALA A 107 4.31 1.04 20.12
CA ALA A 107 3.33 2.10 20.16
C ALA A 107 4.01 3.46 20.33
N LEU A 108 3.55 4.46 19.61
CA LEU A 108 3.97 5.84 19.72
C LEU A 108 3.04 6.55 20.70
N SER A 109 3.59 7.35 21.62
CA SER A 109 2.79 8.25 22.45
C SER A 109 2.28 9.37 21.58
N MET A 110 0.97 9.49 21.43
CA MET A 110 0.34 10.53 20.64
C MET A 110 -0.57 11.36 21.54
N ALA A 111 -0.40 12.68 21.46
CA ALA A 111 -1.24 13.66 22.13
C ALA A 111 -2.01 14.48 21.09
N LEU A 112 -3.22 14.89 21.46
CA LEU A 112 -4.12 15.73 20.69
C LEU A 112 -3.41 17.02 20.24
N PHE A 113 -3.78 17.48 19.04
CA PHE A 113 -3.27 18.71 18.42
C PHE A 113 -1.76 18.75 18.16
N ASN A 114 -1.02 17.66 18.40
CA ASN A 114 0.37 17.52 18.01
C ASN A 114 0.53 16.71 16.73
N THR A 115 1.52 17.08 15.92
CA THR A 115 1.95 16.31 14.75
C THR A 115 3.02 15.31 15.16
N TRP A 116 2.89 14.07 14.70
CA TRP A 116 3.83 12.99 14.94
C TRP A 116 4.37 12.50 13.61
N THR A 117 5.62 12.04 13.60
CA THR A 117 6.28 11.53 12.40
C THR A 117 6.84 10.16 12.66
N ILE A 118 6.54 9.23 11.76
CA ILE A 118 7.19 7.92 11.67
C ILE A 118 7.58 7.68 10.21
N ASP A 119 8.85 7.39 9.97
CA ASP A 119 9.33 7.09 8.62
C ASP A 119 9.51 5.58 8.42
N PHE A 120 8.54 4.95 7.75
CA PHE A 120 8.62 3.55 7.36
C PHE A 120 9.58 3.28 6.19
N ARG A 121 10.33 4.27 5.71
CA ARG A 121 11.37 4.09 4.68
C ARG A 121 12.76 3.95 5.28
N ALA A 122 12.97 4.51 6.47
CA ALA A 122 14.24 4.41 7.18
C ALA A 122 14.52 2.97 7.62
N SER A 123 15.76 2.52 7.41
CA SER A 123 16.22 1.20 7.84
C SER A 123 16.18 1.00 9.36
N ALA A 124 16.36 2.08 10.13
CA ALA A 124 16.36 2.08 11.60
C ALA A 124 14.94 1.98 12.21
N THR A 125 13.88 2.23 11.44
CA THR A 125 12.51 2.16 11.95
C THR A 125 12.11 0.70 12.15
N ASN A 126 11.98 0.28 13.41
CA ASN A 126 11.52 -1.06 13.74
C ASN A 126 10.04 -1.21 13.39
N CYS A 127 9.72 -2.28 12.67
CA CYS A 127 8.35 -2.62 12.28
C CYS A 127 7.93 -3.91 12.98
N TYR A 128 6.66 -4.03 13.29
CA TYR A 128 6.13 -5.22 13.92
C TYR A 128 6.34 -6.44 13.02
N THR A 129 6.68 -7.57 13.63
CA THR A 129 6.82 -8.88 12.99
C THR A 129 5.96 -9.88 13.74
N ARG A 130 5.21 -10.70 13.02
CA ARG A 130 4.40 -11.76 13.62
C ARG A 130 5.32 -12.79 14.30
N PRO A 131 4.83 -13.51 15.33
CA PRO A 131 5.55 -14.63 15.91
C PRO A 131 5.69 -15.78 14.90
N ALA A 132 6.58 -16.73 15.20
CA ALA A 132 6.74 -17.95 14.42
C ALA A 132 5.40 -18.70 14.23
N PRO A 133 5.15 -19.31 13.05
CA PRO A 133 6.08 -19.47 11.93
C PRO A 133 6.10 -18.30 10.91
N PHE A 134 5.32 -17.24 11.12
CA PHE A 134 5.08 -16.19 10.11
C PHE A 134 6.04 -15.00 10.22
N THR A 135 7.33 -15.24 10.37
CA THR A 135 8.35 -14.22 10.65
C THR A 135 8.97 -13.62 9.39
N ASP A 136 8.16 -13.34 8.36
CA ASP A 136 8.64 -12.67 7.15
C ASP A 136 9.14 -11.24 7.47
N LEU A 137 9.99 -10.70 6.60
CA LEU A 137 10.39 -9.30 6.70
C LEU A 137 9.17 -8.39 6.48
N PRO A 138 8.92 -7.37 7.33
CA PRO A 138 7.74 -6.50 7.22
C PRO A 138 7.83 -5.50 6.05
N ARG A 139 9.04 -5.31 5.50
CA ARG A 139 9.33 -4.40 4.39
C ARG A 139 10.40 -5.00 3.49
N LYS A 140 10.40 -4.62 2.21
CA LYS A 140 11.44 -4.94 1.24
C LYS A 140 12.55 -3.90 1.30
N ALA A 141 13.80 -4.34 1.19
CA ALA A 141 14.94 -3.44 1.02
C ALA A 141 15.15 -3.13 -0.48
N VAL A 142 15.23 -1.85 -0.83
CA VAL A 142 15.55 -1.37 -2.18
C VAL A 142 16.60 -0.28 -2.04
N GLY A 143 17.87 -0.64 -2.25
CA GLY A 143 19.00 0.23 -1.94
C GLY A 143 19.01 0.64 -0.45
N THR A 144 19.08 1.94 -0.18
CA THR A 144 19.05 2.50 1.18
C THR A 144 17.64 2.65 1.74
N THR A 145 16.62 2.49 0.91
CA THR A 145 15.21 2.69 1.27
C THR A 145 14.55 1.37 1.66
N ARG A 146 13.46 1.47 2.42
CA ARG A 146 12.53 0.37 2.68
C ARG A 146 11.20 0.67 2.00
N THR A 147 10.64 -0.33 1.33
CA THR A 147 9.34 -0.25 0.64
C THR A 147 8.40 -1.32 1.17
N LEU A 148 7.11 -1.14 0.96
CA LEU A 148 6.15 -2.23 1.16
C LEU A 148 6.39 -3.35 0.12
N TRP A 149 5.94 -4.56 0.44
CA TRP A 149 5.98 -5.67 -0.51
C TRP A 149 4.81 -5.54 -1.48
N SER A 150 5.09 -5.28 -2.75
CA SER A 150 4.08 -5.14 -3.79
C SER A 150 3.49 -6.49 -4.23
N GLY A 151 2.31 -6.44 -4.83
CA GLY A 151 1.73 -7.57 -5.56
C GLY A 151 0.60 -8.30 -4.84
N ASN A 152 0.12 -7.78 -3.71
CA ASN A 152 -1.03 -8.34 -3.00
C ASN A 152 -2.33 -7.93 -3.71
N VAL A 153 -2.55 -8.49 -4.89
CA VAL A 153 -3.67 -8.12 -5.78
C VAL A 153 -5.00 -8.57 -5.19
N ILE A 154 -4.98 -9.69 -4.47
CA ILE A 154 -6.07 -10.10 -3.60
C ILE A 154 -5.82 -9.45 -2.25
N ALA A 155 -6.79 -8.72 -1.72
CA ALA A 155 -6.65 -8.05 -0.41
C ALA A 155 -6.75 -9.06 0.75
N ASP A 156 -5.74 -9.91 0.90
CA ASP A 156 -5.55 -10.83 2.01
C ASP A 156 -4.17 -10.61 2.70
N ASP A 157 -3.77 -11.51 3.59
CA ASP A 157 -2.49 -11.41 4.32
C ASP A 157 -1.35 -12.21 3.66
N ARG A 158 -1.50 -12.67 2.41
CA ARG A 158 -0.57 -13.62 1.77
C ARG A 158 -0.33 -13.29 0.30
N LEU A 159 0.89 -12.85 0.03
CA LEU A 159 1.42 -12.78 -1.32
C LEU A 159 1.80 -14.17 -1.84
N LYS A 160 1.14 -14.64 -2.90
CA LYS A 160 1.36 -15.95 -3.53
C LYS A 160 1.41 -15.86 -5.06
N TYR A 161 2.24 -16.70 -5.69
CA TYR A 161 2.31 -16.80 -7.15
C TYR A 161 1.61 -18.05 -7.72
N VAL A 162 1.53 -19.14 -6.96
CA VAL A 162 0.83 -20.38 -7.36
C VAL A 162 -0.09 -20.87 -6.25
N GLY A 163 -0.93 -21.85 -6.59
CA GLY A 163 -1.93 -22.42 -5.66
C GLY A 163 -3.22 -21.61 -5.64
N ASN A 164 -4.17 -22.05 -4.81
CA ASN A 164 -5.46 -21.37 -4.66
C ASN A 164 -5.27 -19.99 -3.99
N GLY A 165 -5.95 -18.98 -4.54
CA GLY A 165 -5.84 -17.59 -4.07
C GLY A 165 -4.44 -17.05 -4.28
N ASN A 166 -3.91 -17.20 -5.50
CA ASN A 166 -2.67 -16.55 -5.91
C ASN A 166 -2.96 -15.19 -6.55
N ASP A 167 -1.99 -14.28 -6.47
CA ASP A 167 -2.15 -12.89 -6.89
C ASP A 167 -2.00 -12.70 -8.41
N ARG A 168 -1.43 -13.68 -9.12
CA ARG A 168 -1.26 -13.57 -10.59
C ARG A 168 -2.54 -13.89 -11.36
N ASP A 169 -3.43 -14.71 -10.82
CA ASP A 169 -4.65 -15.13 -11.53
C ASP A 169 -5.65 -13.98 -11.74
N PRO A 170 -5.89 -13.06 -10.78
CA PRO A 170 -6.68 -11.86 -11.04
C PRO A 170 -6.10 -10.95 -12.14
N ILE A 171 -4.77 -10.86 -12.24
CA ILE A 171 -4.09 -10.14 -13.34
C ILE A 171 -4.42 -10.81 -14.67
N LEU A 172 -4.28 -12.14 -14.74
CA LEU A 172 -4.57 -12.93 -15.94
C LEU A 172 -6.02 -12.76 -16.39
N SER A 173 -6.96 -12.86 -15.44
CA SER A 173 -8.39 -12.71 -15.67
C SER A 173 -8.73 -11.33 -16.23
N LEU A 174 -8.17 -10.27 -15.63
CA LEU A 174 -8.43 -8.89 -16.02
C LEU A 174 -7.98 -8.57 -17.46
N VAL A 175 -6.89 -9.19 -17.93
CA VAL A 175 -6.38 -8.98 -19.30
C VAL A 175 -6.97 -9.96 -20.33
N GLY A 176 -8.10 -10.62 -20.02
CA GLY A 176 -8.82 -11.47 -20.97
C GLY A 176 -8.43 -12.96 -20.93
N GLY A 177 -7.67 -13.39 -19.93
CA GLY A 177 -7.47 -14.81 -19.63
C GLY A 177 -6.50 -15.53 -20.58
N SER A 178 -6.99 -16.53 -21.31
CA SER A 178 -6.18 -17.59 -21.94
C SER A 178 -5.18 -17.10 -23.00
N THR A 179 -5.40 -15.92 -23.59
CA THR A 179 -4.43 -15.26 -24.48
C THR A 179 -4.01 -13.92 -23.85
N PRO A 180 -2.99 -13.92 -22.98
CA PRO A 180 -2.68 -12.78 -22.11
C PRO A 180 -1.91 -11.65 -22.81
N THR A 181 -2.21 -11.35 -24.06
CA THR A 181 -1.54 -10.29 -24.84
C THR A 181 -2.26 -8.95 -24.77
N ALA A 182 -3.51 -8.93 -24.30
CA ALA A 182 -4.24 -7.69 -24.06
C ALA A 182 -3.74 -6.98 -22.80
N THR A 183 -4.17 -5.74 -22.64
CA THR A 183 -3.85 -4.89 -21.50
C THR A 183 -5.13 -4.26 -20.96
N ALA A 184 -5.21 -4.02 -19.66
CA ALA A 184 -6.32 -3.28 -19.05
C ALA A 184 -5.80 -1.96 -18.49
N THR A 185 -6.39 -0.84 -18.94
CA THR A 185 -5.97 0.50 -18.51
C THR A 185 -6.91 1.03 -17.43
N GLY A 186 -6.35 1.54 -16.33
CA GLY A 186 -7.10 2.16 -15.25
C GLY A 186 -6.48 1.97 -13.87
N TYR A 187 -7.20 2.45 -12.86
CA TYR A 187 -6.83 2.30 -11.47
C TYR A 187 -7.28 0.92 -10.95
N HIS A 188 -6.38 -0.06 -11.01
CA HIS A 188 -6.67 -1.44 -10.63
C HIS A 188 -5.77 -1.90 -9.48
N ALA A 189 -6.29 -2.76 -8.61
CA ALA A 189 -5.46 -3.48 -7.63
C ALA A 189 -4.41 -4.37 -8.33
N ALA A 190 -4.77 -4.90 -9.50
CA ALA A 190 -3.90 -5.71 -10.36
C ALA A 190 -2.78 -4.93 -11.06
N ASP A 191 -2.80 -3.58 -11.03
CA ASP A 191 -1.68 -2.75 -11.51
C ASP A 191 -0.61 -2.69 -10.41
N VAL A 192 0.21 -3.73 -10.35
CA VAL A 192 1.28 -3.94 -9.37
C VAL A 192 2.46 -3.02 -9.68
N THR A 193 2.69 -2.72 -10.96
CA THR A 193 3.76 -1.79 -11.31
C THR A 193 3.41 -0.36 -10.92
N MET A 194 2.13 0.02 -10.90
CA MET A 194 1.59 1.37 -10.69
C MET A 194 1.73 2.28 -11.92
N ASP A 195 1.59 1.72 -13.14
CA ASP A 195 1.71 2.46 -14.40
C ASP A 195 0.36 2.82 -15.06
N GLY A 196 -0.74 2.40 -14.44
CA GLY A 196 -2.08 2.57 -14.98
C GLY A 196 -2.45 1.57 -16.07
N VAL A 197 -1.60 0.58 -16.36
CA VAL A 197 -1.83 -0.41 -17.42
C VAL A 197 -1.43 -1.82 -16.96
N VAL A 198 -2.45 -2.61 -16.63
CA VAL A 198 -2.28 -4.01 -16.24
C VAL A 198 -1.87 -4.86 -17.44
N ARG A 199 -0.78 -5.61 -17.30
CA ARG A 199 -0.26 -6.57 -18.30
C ARG A 199 0.20 -7.85 -17.64
N TYR A 200 0.01 -8.98 -18.32
CA TYR A 200 0.46 -10.28 -17.82
C TYR A 200 1.74 -10.80 -18.51
N VAL A 201 2.04 -10.36 -19.73
CA VAL A 201 3.26 -10.70 -20.47
C VAL A 201 3.95 -9.45 -21.03
N GLY A 202 5.18 -9.62 -21.50
CA GLY A 202 5.98 -8.51 -22.02
C GLY A 202 6.73 -7.75 -20.92
N ASN A 203 7.42 -6.69 -21.32
CA ASN A 203 8.14 -5.83 -20.38
C ASN A 203 7.16 -5.09 -19.46
N ASN A 204 7.56 -4.87 -18.20
CA ASN A 204 6.73 -4.24 -17.17
C ASN A 204 5.38 -4.94 -16.94
N ASN A 205 5.33 -6.28 -17.01
CA ASN A 205 4.13 -7.01 -16.60
C ASN A 205 3.98 -7.01 -15.06
N ASP A 206 2.73 -7.14 -14.60
CA ASP A 206 2.38 -7.03 -13.19
C ASP A 206 2.58 -8.33 -12.39
N ARG A 207 2.75 -9.47 -13.08
CA ARG A 207 3.00 -10.75 -12.40
C ARG A 207 4.45 -10.92 -11.95
N ASP A 208 5.41 -10.33 -12.66
CA ASP A 208 6.82 -10.51 -12.36
C ASP A 208 7.23 -9.93 -10.98
N PRO A 209 6.75 -8.75 -10.55
CA PRO A 209 7.00 -8.27 -9.19
C PRO A 209 6.52 -9.23 -8.10
N ILE A 210 5.38 -9.92 -8.30
CA ILE A 210 4.87 -10.94 -7.38
C ILE A 210 5.88 -12.09 -7.31
N LEU A 211 6.30 -12.62 -8.46
CA LEU A 211 7.25 -13.73 -8.54
C LEU A 211 8.58 -13.38 -7.86
N VAL A 212 9.11 -12.19 -8.11
CA VAL A 212 10.34 -11.70 -7.49
C VAL A 212 10.19 -11.60 -5.97
N ASN A 213 9.07 -11.07 -5.48
CA ASN A 213 8.85 -10.86 -4.05
C ASN A 213 8.69 -12.16 -3.25
N ILE A 214 8.28 -13.26 -3.90
CA ILE A 214 8.21 -14.59 -3.27
C ILE A 214 9.47 -15.45 -3.49
N GLY A 215 10.51 -14.96 -4.18
CA GLY A 215 11.79 -15.67 -4.30
C GLY A 215 12.20 -16.07 -5.72
N GLY A 216 11.48 -15.61 -6.76
CA GLY A 216 11.90 -15.64 -8.16
C GLY A 216 11.86 -17.01 -8.83
N SER A 217 12.79 -17.89 -8.45
CA SER A 217 12.99 -19.20 -9.10
C SER A 217 12.14 -20.32 -8.51
N SER A 218 11.68 -20.19 -7.25
CA SER A 218 10.78 -21.14 -6.60
C SER A 218 9.43 -20.48 -6.34
N PRO A 219 8.42 -20.70 -7.20
CA PRO A 219 7.17 -19.95 -7.13
C PRO A 219 6.21 -20.42 -6.03
N THR A 220 6.63 -21.37 -5.20
CA THR A 220 5.80 -22.03 -4.16
C THR A 220 5.89 -21.35 -2.79
N ALA A 221 6.85 -20.45 -2.60
CA ALA A 221 6.96 -19.69 -1.37
C ALA A 221 5.79 -18.71 -1.22
N VAL A 222 5.40 -18.47 0.03
CA VAL A 222 4.37 -17.52 0.41
C VAL A 222 5.03 -16.47 1.27
N ARG A 223 4.73 -15.20 1.02
CA ARG A 223 5.12 -14.11 1.90
C ARG A 223 3.90 -13.63 2.67
N VAL A 224 4.03 -13.56 3.99
CA VAL A 224 2.94 -13.22 4.91
C VAL A 224 3.06 -11.77 5.36
N GLU A 225 1.95 -11.02 5.29
CA GLU A 225 1.82 -9.68 5.86
C GLU A 225 2.17 -9.72 7.34
N GLN A 226 2.95 -8.74 7.81
CA GLN A 226 3.37 -8.72 9.20
C GLN A 226 2.37 -8.00 10.12
N VAL A 227 1.37 -7.32 9.57
CA VAL A 227 0.26 -6.75 10.34
C VAL A 227 -0.78 -7.85 10.63
N PRO A 228 -1.18 -8.09 11.90
CA PRO A 228 -2.20 -9.08 12.24
C PRO A 228 -3.62 -8.70 11.82
#